data_AF-A0A0K2X939-F1
#
_entry.id   AF-A0A0K2X939-F1
#
_cell.length_a   1.000
_cell.length_b   1.000
_cell.length_c   1.000
_cell.angle_alpha   90.00
_cell.angle_beta   90.00
_cell.angle_gamma   90.00
#
_symmetry.space_group_name_H-M   'P 1'
#
loop_
_entity.id
_entity.type
_entity.pdbx_description
1 polymer ?
#
loop_
_entity_poly.entity_id
_entity_poly.type
_entity_poly.pdbx_seq_one_letter_code
_entity_poly.pdbx_strand_id
1 'polypeptide(L)'
;MPVDLVWYRNKCAEGHEQKEKRPHFVIYEGKDFFLAFPQTTQDKQSKEYHSHKNYIINDNGKLIEVMIDQLQIIPKTQVLENDTMEAGLSAGLRKVFIAKPVSTHRKPLVEYFLKKAILQSESYKNKHAKQITFGDVIKLHNKNPLLRSYDTFIVLSCAQFHCSDMCLIAPYKNESIIFELLHSIDFQKRGFELLDNAKDRLDIGDLCGKIRLSLEI
;
A
#
# COMPACT_ATOMS: atom_id res chain seq x y z
N MET A 1 -14.83 -17.22 6.40
CA MET A 1 -14.05 -16.62 7.51
C MET A 1 -14.19 -15.11 7.38
N PRO A 2 -14.33 -14.35 8.47
CA PRO A 2 -14.46 -12.90 8.38
C PRO A 2 -13.24 -12.28 7.72
N VAL A 3 -13.46 -11.22 6.95
CA VAL A 3 -12.40 -10.43 6.31
C VAL A 3 -11.66 -9.61 7.38
N ASP A 4 -10.32 -9.61 7.35
CA ASP A 4 -9.49 -8.82 8.25
C ASP A 4 -9.56 -7.33 7.88
N LEU A 5 -10.41 -6.57 8.58
CA LEU A 5 -10.64 -5.16 8.31
C LEU A 5 -10.21 -4.26 9.46
N VAL A 6 -9.58 -3.15 9.11
CA VAL A 6 -9.32 -2.02 10.04
C VAL A 6 -9.94 -0.74 9.50
N TRP A 7 -10.56 0.04 10.38
CA TRP A 7 -11.08 1.36 10.02
C TRP A 7 -10.00 2.41 10.24
N TYR A 8 -9.62 3.09 9.16
CA TYR A 8 -8.50 4.02 9.20
C TYR A 8 -8.79 5.27 8.37
N ARG A 9 -8.29 6.41 8.88
CA ARG A 9 -8.29 7.72 8.22
C ARG A 9 -6.85 8.20 8.14
N ASN A 10 -6.32 8.36 6.92
CA ASN A 10 -4.95 8.83 6.73
C ASN A 10 -4.86 10.36 6.89
N LYS A 11 -4.42 10.82 8.06
CA LYS A 11 -4.22 12.24 8.38
C LYS A 11 -3.00 12.85 7.67
N CYS A 12 -2.11 12.02 7.14
CA CYS A 12 -0.85 12.41 6.50
C CYS A 12 -0.91 12.31 4.96
N ALA A 13 -2.10 12.04 4.41
CA ALA A 13 -2.31 11.84 2.99
C ALA A 13 -2.16 13.13 2.19
N GLU A 14 -1.46 13.05 1.07
CA GLU A 14 -1.31 14.15 0.12
C GLU A 14 -1.93 13.78 -1.22
N GLY A 15 -2.41 14.77 -1.98
CA GLY A 15 -2.92 14.50 -3.32
C GLY A 15 -4.14 13.57 -3.38
N HIS A 16 -4.04 12.56 -4.25
CA HIS A 16 -5.02 11.49 -4.46
C HIS A 16 -4.84 10.30 -3.52
N GLU A 17 -3.88 10.33 -2.59
CA GLU A 17 -3.77 9.31 -1.55
C GLU A 17 -5.07 9.21 -0.75
N GLN A 18 -5.48 7.99 -0.40
CA GLN A 18 -6.73 7.75 0.31
C GLN A 18 -6.75 8.44 1.69
N LYS A 19 -7.62 9.44 1.87
CA LYS A 19 -7.71 10.30 3.08
C LYS A 19 -8.85 9.95 4.02
N GLU A 20 -10.02 9.65 3.45
CA GLU A 20 -11.26 9.48 4.21
C GLU A 20 -11.26 8.23 5.07
N LYS A 21 -11.96 8.28 6.20
CA LYS A 21 -12.13 7.13 7.10
C LYS A 21 -12.89 6.03 6.35
N ARG A 22 -12.29 4.85 6.22
CA ARG A 22 -12.92 3.70 5.57
C ARG A 22 -12.31 2.37 6.00
N PRO A 23 -13.00 1.24 5.74
CA PRO A 23 -12.42 -0.08 5.97
C PRO A 23 -11.23 -0.32 5.04
N HIS A 24 -10.18 -0.91 5.59
CA HIS A 24 -8.99 -1.36 4.87
C HIS A 24 -8.83 -2.86 5.09
N PHE A 25 -8.60 -3.58 4.00
CA PHE A 25 -8.25 -5.00 4.02
C PHE A 25 -6.80 -5.18 4.43
N VAL A 26 -6.56 -5.82 5.57
CA VAL A 26 -5.22 -6.06 6.11
C VAL A 26 -4.54 -7.18 5.32
N ILE A 27 -3.34 -6.90 4.80
CA ILE A 27 -2.50 -7.90 4.13
C ILE A 27 -1.30 -8.33 4.97
N TYR A 28 -0.94 -7.56 5.99
CA TYR A 28 0.14 -7.89 6.91
C TYR A 28 -0.06 -7.15 8.23
N GLU A 29 0.19 -7.84 9.32
CA GLU A 29 0.19 -7.26 10.67
C GLU A 29 1.61 -7.33 11.23
N GLY A 30 2.23 -6.16 11.36
CA GLY A 30 3.48 -6.00 12.08
C GLY A 30 3.23 -5.77 13.58
N LYS A 31 4.31 -5.58 14.34
CA LYS A 31 4.23 -5.30 15.79
C LYS A 31 3.37 -4.07 16.08
N ASP A 32 3.71 -2.94 15.46
CA ASP A 32 3.14 -1.62 15.77
C ASP A 32 2.30 -1.03 14.61
N PHE A 33 2.10 -1.78 13.53
CA PHE A 33 1.42 -1.31 12.33
C PHE A 33 0.68 -2.42 11.57
N PHE A 34 -0.15 -2.02 10.62
CA PHE A 34 -0.73 -2.86 9.58
C PHE A 34 -0.27 -2.39 8.20
N LEU A 35 -0.13 -3.30 7.25
CA LEU A 35 -0.20 -2.98 5.83
C LEU A 35 -1.59 -3.36 5.34
N ALA A 36 -2.28 -2.41 4.71
CA ALA A 36 -3.65 -2.64 4.30
C ALA A 36 -4.03 -1.82 3.07
N PHE A 37 -4.95 -2.35 2.27
CA PHE A 37 -5.54 -1.66 1.13
C PHE A 37 -6.93 -1.12 1.48
N PRO A 38 -7.25 0.13 1.14
CA PRO A 38 -8.59 0.65 1.35
C PRO A 38 -9.61 -0.05 0.44
N GLN A 39 -10.82 -0.19 0.95
CA GLN A 39 -11.96 -0.56 0.11
C GLN A 39 -12.42 0.65 -0.71
N THR A 40 -12.90 0.38 -1.92
CA THR A 40 -13.62 1.41 -2.69
C THR A 40 -15.01 1.65 -2.08
N THR A 41 -15.58 2.80 -2.38
CA THR A 41 -16.95 3.14 -2.04
C THR A 41 -17.91 2.60 -3.11
N GLN A 42 -19.17 2.38 -2.75
CA GLN A 42 -20.17 1.79 -3.67
C GLN A 42 -20.34 2.60 -4.98
N ASP A 43 -20.24 3.92 -4.90
CA ASP A 43 -20.32 4.86 -6.03
C ASP A 43 -19.15 4.77 -7.01
N LYS A 44 -18.05 4.13 -6.61
CA LYS A 44 -16.84 3.96 -7.44
C LYS A 44 -16.56 2.50 -7.78
N GLN A 45 -17.51 1.61 -7.52
CA GLN A 45 -17.37 0.20 -7.86
C GLN A 45 -17.31 0.00 -9.37
N SER A 46 -16.52 -1.00 -9.79
CA SER A 46 -16.30 -1.34 -11.21
C SER A 46 -15.66 -0.24 -12.06
N LYS A 47 -15.07 0.79 -11.44
CA LYS A 47 -14.32 1.80 -12.18
C LYS A 47 -13.05 1.19 -12.76
N GLU A 48 -12.88 1.27 -14.07
CA GLU A 48 -11.65 0.85 -14.73
C GLU A 48 -10.60 1.96 -14.63
N TYR A 49 -9.45 1.66 -14.03
CA TYR A 49 -8.29 2.55 -14.05
C TYR A 49 -7.39 2.13 -15.21
N HIS A 50 -6.76 3.11 -15.87
CA HIS A 50 -5.81 2.80 -16.94
C HIS A 50 -4.63 1.95 -16.44
N SER A 51 -4.22 2.11 -15.18
CA SER A 51 -3.13 1.34 -14.57
C SER A 51 -3.55 -0.09 -14.20
N HIS A 52 -4.75 -0.30 -13.67
CA HIS A 52 -5.17 -1.59 -13.11
C HIS A 52 -6.69 -1.69 -12.95
N LYS A 53 -7.16 -2.90 -12.61
CA LYS A 53 -8.50 -3.10 -12.05
C LYS A 53 -8.35 -3.33 -10.56
N ASN A 54 -9.28 -2.79 -9.78
CA ASN A 54 -9.34 -3.11 -8.37
C ASN A 54 -9.58 -4.61 -8.19
N TYR A 55 -9.09 -5.13 -7.06
CA TYR A 55 -9.27 -6.54 -6.73
C TYR A 55 -10.63 -6.77 -6.08
N ILE A 56 -11.38 -7.76 -6.54
CA ILE A 56 -12.71 -8.08 -6.01
C ILE A 56 -12.60 -9.31 -5.11
N ILE A 57 -13.05 -9.14 -3.88
CA ILE A 57 -13.19 -10.17 -2.87
C ILE A 57 -14.67 -10.51 -2.78
N ASN A 58 -15.00 -11.80 -2.94
CA ASN A 58 -16.34 -12.30 -2.66
C ASN A 58 -16.34 -12.93 -1.26
N ASP A 59 -16.92 -12.21 -0.30
CA ASP A 59 -17.11 -12.69 1.07
C ASP A 59 -18.58 -13.04 1.27
N ASN A 60 -18.90 -14.33 1.17
CA ASN A 60 -20.25 -14.89 1.37
C ASN A 60 -21.35 -14.18 0.55
N GLY A 61 -21.07 -13.87 -0.72
CA GLY A 61 -22.01 -13.20 -1.62
C GLY A 61 -21.91 -11.67 -1.59
N LYS A 62 -21.16 -11.09 -0.65
CA LYS A 62 -20.84 -9.66 -0.64
C LYS A 62 -19.57 -9.40 -1.44
N LEU A 63 -19.70 -8.60 -2.50
CA LEU A 63 -18.55 -8.14 -3.27
C LEU A 63 -17.90 -6.94 -2.59
N ILE A 64 -16.62 -7.08 -2.26
CA ILE A 64 -15.76 -6.05 -1.69
C ILE A 64 -14.68 -5.74 -2.71
N GLU A 65 -14.59 -4.50 -3.14
CA GLU A 65 -13.58 -4.07 -4.10
C GLU A 65 -12.48 -3.28 -3.40
N VAL A 66 -11.24 -3.69 -3.64
CA VAL A 66 -10.03 -3.27 -2.93
C VAL A 66 -9.13 -2.45 -3.87
N MET A 67 -8.75 -1.26 -3.43
CA MET A 67 -7.95 -0.29 -4.19
C MET A 67 -6.46 -0.65 -4.11
N ILE A 68 -5.95 -1.39 -5.08
CA ILE A 68 -4.58 -1.94 -5.04
C ILE A 68 -3.49 -0.90 -5.31
N ASP A 69 -3.84 0.28 -5.80
CA ASP A 69 -2.93 1.42 -5.97
C ASP A 69 -2.73 2.24 -4.68
N GLN A 70 -3.51 1.97 -3.64
CA GLN A 70 -3.54 2.74 -2.40
C GLN A 70 -3.00 1.96 -1.20
N LEU A 71 -1.92 1.19 -1.33
CA LEU A 71 -1.35 0.45 -0.20
C LEU A 71 -0.95 1.41 0.93
N GLN A 72 -1.47 1.22 2.13
CA GLN A 72 -1.16 2.07 3.28
C GLN A 72 -0.47 1.30 4.40
N ILE A 73 0.59 1.90 4.94
CA ILE A 73 1.13 1.55 6.24
C ILE A 73 0.38 2.34 7.33
N ILE A 74 -0.26 1.60 8.23
CA ILE A 74 -1.22 2.13 9.20
C ILE A 74 -0.68 1.90 10.61
N PRO A 75 -0.34 2.95 11.37
CA PRO A 75 0.06 2.81 12.77
C PRO A 75 -1.10 2.29 13.63
N LYS A 76 -0.86 1.25 14.45
CA LYS A 76 -1.88 0.71 15.37
C LYS A 76 -2.42 1.76 16.35
N THR A 77 -1.55 2.68 16.78
CA THR A 77 -1.92 3.82 17.63
C THR A 77 -2.99 4.71 17.00
N GLN A 78 -2.91 4.95 15.69
CA GLN A 78 -3.89 5.78 14.98
C GLN A 78 -5.23 5.06 14.76
N VAL A 79 -5.23 3.72 14.66
CA VAL A 79 -6.48 2.94 14.64
C VAL A 79 -7.19 3.06 15.98
N LEU A 80 -6.45 2.85 17.08
CA LEU A 80 -7.01 2.93 18.44
C LEU A 80 -7.54 4.33 18.77
N GLU A 81 -6.83 5.40 18.40
CA GLU A 81 -7.28 6.78 18.59
C GLU A 81 -8.62 7.03 17.89
N ASN A 82 -8.79 6.55 16.65
CA ASN A 82 -10.02 6.68 15.88
C ASN A 82 -11.19 5.93 16.54
N ASP A 83 -10.93 4.81 17.23
CA ASP A 83 -11.94 4.02 17.93
C ASP A 83 -12.35 4.65 19.28
N THR A 84 -11.42 5.28 20.01
CA THR A 84 -11.73 5.97 21.28
C THR A 84 -12.64 7.19 21.14
N MET A 85 -12.66 7.85 19.98
CA MET A 85 -13.61 8.94 19.70
C MET A 85 -15.05 8.45 19.41
N GLU A 86 -15.26 7.15 19.19
CA GLU A 86 -16.56 6.54 18.88
C GLU A 86 -17.02 5.54 19.98
N ALA A 87 -16.64 5.80 21.24
CA ALA A 87 -16.81 4.88 22.37
C ALA A 87 -18.21 4.21 22.48
N GLY A 88 -18.29 3.02 21.89
CA GLY A 88 -19.33 2.01 22.10
C GLY A 88 -18.89 0.57 21.79
N LEU A 89 -17.81 0.36 21.02
CA LEU A 89 -17.38 -0.98 20.57
C LEU A 89 -15.93 -1.39 20.90
N SER A 90 -15.14 -0.54 21.57
CA SER A 90 -13.68 -0.67 21.63
C SER A 90 -13.13 -1.73 22.61
N ALA A 91 -13.94 -2.25 23.54
CA ALA A 91 -13.47 -3.26 24.49
C ALA A 91 -13.34 -4.68 23.87
N GLY A 92 -14.21 -5.02 22.91
CA GLY A 92 -14.20 -6.31 22.24
C GLY A 92 -13.09 -6.47 21.20
N LEU A 93 -12.78 -5.39 20.46
CA LEU A 93 -11.75 -5.38 19.41
C LEU A 93 -10.33 -5.62 19.97
N ARG A 94 -10.05 -5.17 21.20
CA ARG A 94 -8.75 -5.39 21.86
C ARG A 94 -8.40 -6.87 22.07
N LYS A 95 -9.38 -7.79 22.11
CA LYS A 95 -9.16 -9.24 22.28
C LYS A 95 -9.07 -10.02 20.96
N VAL A 96 -9.42 -9.42 19.83
CA VAL A 96 -9.50 -10.12 18.52
C VAL A 96 -8.15 -10.13 17.79
N PHE A 97 -7.22 -9.22 18.10
CA PHE A 97 -5.90 -9.10 17.45
C PHE A 97 -4.89 -10.24 17.71
N ILE A 98 -5.27 -11.35 18.38
CA ILE A 98 -4.31 -12.40 18.83
C ILE A 98 -4.42 -13.73 18.06
N ALA A 99 -5.43 -13.96 17.23
CA ALA A 99 -5.48 -15.18 16.43
C ALA A 99 -5.39 -14.82 14.96
N LYS A 100 -4.20 -14.88 14.32
CA LYS A 100 -3.99 -14.72 12.86
C LYS A 100 -5.07 -15.50 12.09
N PRO A 101 -6.17 -14.90 11.62
CA PRO A 101 -7.04 -15.55 10.68
C PRO A 101 -6.54 -15.07 9.34
N VAL A 102 -5.60 -15.77 8.70
CA VAL A 102 -5.14 -15.33 7.38
C VAL A 102 -6.31 -15.49 6.43
N SER A 103 -7.03 -14.41 6.13
CA SER A 103 -8.09 -14.41 5.14
C SER A 103 -7.60 -15.15 3.89
N THR A 104 -8.38 -16.11 3.40
CA THR A 104 -8.02 -16.88 2.19
C THR A 104 -7.82 -15.99 0.96
N HIS A 105 -8.31 -14.75 1.02
CA HIS A 105 -8.16 -13.73 0.00
C HIS A 105 -6.82 -12.98 0.06
N ARG A 106 -6.08 -13.06 1.16
CA ARG A 106 -4.82 -12.32 1.37
C ARG A 106 -3.77 -12.65 0.32
N LYS A 107 -3.43 -13.94 0.18
CA LYS A 107 -2.40 -14.40 -0.77
C LYS A 107 -2.78 -14.06 -2.22
N PRO A 108 -3.99 -14.40 -2.71
CA PRO A 108 -4.44 -13.98 -4.04
C PRO A 108 -4.39 -12.46 -4.29
N LEU A 109 -4.79 -11.64 -3.29
CA LEU A 109 -4.73 -10.19 -3.39
C LEU A 109 -3.29 -9.67 -3.54
N VAL A 110 -2.35 -10.18 -2.73
CA VAL A 110 -0.95 -9.76 -2.82
C VAL A 110 -0.31 -10.21 -4.14
N GLU A 111 -0.57 -11.44 -4.60
CA GLU A 111 -0.09 -11.88 -5.91
C GLU A 111 -0.62 -11.00 -7.05
N TYR A 112 -1.90 -10.66 -6.99
CA TYR A 112 -2.51 -9.75 -7.95
C TYR A 112 -1.85 -8.36 -7.90
N PHE A 113 -1.67 -7.82 -6.70
CA PHE A 113 -1.00 -6.53 -6.49
C PHE A 113 0.42 -6.53 -7.04
N LEU A 114 1.27 -7.50 -6.70
CA LEU A 114 2.66 -7.57 -7.19
C LEU A 114 2.70 -7.67 -8.71
N LYS A 115 1.79 -8.45 -9.30
CA LYS A 115 1.66 -8.55 -10.75
C LYS A 115 1.34 -7.22 -11.41
N LYS A 116 0.52 -6.37 -10.78
CA LYS A 116 0.11 -5.06 -11.30
C LYS A 116 1.10 -3.94 -10.99
N ALA A 117 1.61 -3.90 -9.77
CA ALA A 117 2.53 -2.86 -9.33
C ALA A 117 3.91 -3.02 -9.95
N ILE A 118 4.46 -4.24 -9.97
CA ILE A 118 5.88 -4.46 -10.27
C ILE A 118 6.08 -5.12 -11.64
N LEU A 119 5.34 -6.19 -11.94
CA LEU A 119 5.63 -7.07 -13.09
C LEU A 119 5.01 -6.63 -14.43
N GLN A 120 4.29 -5.51 -14.48
CA GLN A 120 3.73 -5.02 -15.75
C GLN A 120 4.81 -4.38 -16.63
N SER A 121 4.77 -4.68 -17.93
CA SER A 121 5.78 -4.26 -18.90
C SER A 121 5.88 -2.72 -19.04
N GLU A 122 7.11 -2.24 -19.22
CA GLU A 122 7.51 -0.83 -19.29
C GLU A 122 7.03 -0.06 -20.54
N SER A 123 6.25 -0.68 -21.43
CA SER A 123 5.94 -0.13 -22.76
C SER A 123 4.99 1.07 -22.78
N TYR A 124 4.67 1.66 -21.64
CA TYR A 124 3.75 2.78 -21.55
C TYR A 124 4.51 4.12 -21.53
N LYS A 125 4.29 4.95 -22.54
CA LYS A 125 4.82 6.32 -22.55
C LYS A 125 4.02 7.17 -21.57
N ASN A 126 4.63 7.46 -20.44
CA ASN A 126 3.96 8.21 -19.41
C ASN A 126 4.01 9.73 -19.68
N LYS A 127 2.89 10.42 -19.49
CA LYS A 127 2.71 11.87 -19.76
C LYS A 127 2.66 12.73 -18.49
N HIS A 128 3.10 12.20 -17.35
CA HIS A 128 3.06 12.97 -16.11
C HIS A 128 4.07 14.13 -16.09
N ALA A 129 3.76 15.14 -15.29
CA ALA A 129 4.60 16.33 -15.11
C ALA A 129 5.89 16.01 -14.34
N LYS A 130 5.80 15.22 -13.26
CA LYS A 130 6.97 14.62 -12.61
C LYS A 130 7.20 13.22 -13.19
N GLN A 131 8.44 12.94 -13.61
CA GLN A 131 8.83 11.61 -14.07
C GLN A 131 9.44 10.81 -12.90
N ILE A 132 9.01 9.57 -12.79
CA ILE A 132 9.56 8.58 -11.85
C ILE A 132 9.49 7.21 -12.50
N THR A 133 10.49 6.38 -12.24
CA THR A 133 10.70 5.08 -12.87
C THR A 133 11.02 4.02 -11.83
N PHE A 134 10.84 2.77 -12.23
CA PHE A 134 11.21 1.64 -11.39
C PHE A 134 12.71 1.69 -11.05
N GLY A 135 13.04 1.48 -9.78
CA GLY A 135 14.40 1.52 -9.25
C GLY A 135 14.90 2.91 -8.89
N ASP A 136 14.15 3.98 -9.19
CA ASP A 136 14.54 5.33 -8.76
C ASP A 136 14.65 5.39 -7.24
N VAL A 137 15.77 5.93 -6.77
CA VAL A 137 16.02 6.25 -5.37
C VAL A 137 15.71 7.73 -5.19
N ILE A 138 14.72 8.03 -4.36
CA ILE A 138 14.22 9.38 -4.12
C ILE A 138 14.46 9.79 -2.67
N LYS A 139 14.75 11.08 -2.48
CA LYS A 139 14.67 11.74 -1.18
C LYS A 139 13.30 12.35 -1.00
N LEU A 140 12.57 11.95 0.04
CA LEU A 140 11.21 12.39 0.31
C LEU A 140 11.02 12.54 1.81
N HIS A 141 10.43 13.66 2.24
CA HIS A 141 9.98 13.81 3.62
C HIS A 141 8.53 13.31 3.76
N ASN A 142 8.33 12.19 4.44
CA ASN A 142 7.00 11.63 4.68
C ASN A 142 6.50 11.94 6.10
N LYS A 143 5.27 12.47 6.21
CA LYS A 143 4.64 12.82 7.49
C LYS A 143 4.08 11.62 8.26
N ASN A 144 3.96 10.45 7.62
CA ASN A 144 3.52 9.23 8.30
C ASN A 144 4.51 8.90 9.42
N PRO A 145 4.07 8.69 10.68
CA PRO A 145 4.96 8.51 11.82
C PRO A 145 5.86 7.27 11.74
N LEU A 146 5.50 6.27 10.93
CA LEU A 146 6.32 5.08 10.67
C LEU A 146 7.35 5.30 9.56
N LEU A 147 7.13 6.29 8.69
CA LEU A 147 8.01 6.60 7.56
C LEU A 147 8.88 7.84 7.81
N ARG A 148 8.52 8.71 8.77
CA ARG A 148 9.20 10.00 9.03
C ARG A 148 10.68 9.88 9.41
N SER A 149 11.12 8.71 9.90
CA SER A 149 12.51 8.43 10.26
C SER A 149 13.37 8.07 9.05
N TYR A 150 12.76 7.94 7.88
CA TYR A 150 13.42 7.64 6.62
C TYR A 150 13.29 8.85 5.70
N ASP A 151 14.39 9.21 5.06
CA ASP A 151 14.47 10.29 4.09
C ASP A 151 14.66 9.76 2.66
N THR A 152 15.23 8.56 2.51
CA THR A 152 15.44 7.90 1.22
C THR A 152 14.50 6.71 1.02
N PHE A 153 13.92 6.63 -0.19
CA PHE A 153 12.98 5.61 -0.61
C PHE A 153 13.32 5.10 -2.00
N ILE A 154 13.03 3.83 -2.26
CA ILE A 154 13.14 3.25 -3.59
C ILE A 154 11.76 3.06 -4.20
N VAL A 155 11.64 3.34 -5.49
CA VAL A 155 10.43 3.17 -6.27
C VAL A 155 10.39 1.76 -6.83
N LEU A 156 9.35 1.01 -6.45
CA LEU A 156 9.21 -0.40 -6.80
C LEU A 156 8.11 -0.65 -7.84
N SER A 157 7.32 0.36 -8.18
CA SER A 157 6.28 0.24 -9.19
C SER A 157 6.77 0.55 -10.62
N CYS A 158 6.12 -0.10 -11.59
CA CYS A 158 6.35 0.09 -13.01
C CYS A 158 5.61 1.32 -13.56
N ALA A 159 5.99 1.74 -14.77
CA ALA A 159 5.39 2.89 -15.44
C ALA A 159 3.87 2.78 -15.67
N GLN A 160 3.35 1.57 -15.89
CA GLN A 160 1.91 1.33 -16.05
C GLN A 160 1.15 1.64 -14.76
N PHE A 161 1.69 1.24 -13.61
CA PHE A 161 1.08 1.51 -12.31
C PHE A 161 1.00 3.02 -12.04
N HIS A 162 2.03 3.76 -12.45
CA HIS A 162 2.12 5.21 -12.31
C HIS A 162 0.96 5.95 -13.00
N CYS A 163 0.28 5.36 -13.99
CA CYS A 163 -0.90 5.97 -14.62
C CYS A 163 -2.09 6.20 -13.68
N SER A 164 -2.02 5.76 -12.42
CA SER A 164 -2.94 6.14 -11.33
C SER A 164 -2.53 7.43 -10.60
N ASP A 165 -1.45 8.09 -11.01
CA ASP A 165 -0.68 9.09 -10.25
C ASP A 165 -0.02 8.54 -8.96
N MET A 166 -0.19 7.24 -8.68
CA MET A 166 0.39 6.58 -7.51
C MET A 166 1.68 5.84 -7.87
N CYS A 167 2.63 5.79 -6.93
CA CYS A 167 3.76 4.88 -7.02
C CYS A 167 3.94 4.10 -5.71
N LEU A 168 4.44 2.87 -5.83
CA LEU A 168 4.81 2.03 -4.70
C LEU A 168 6.24 2.34 -4.30
N ILE A 169 6.44 2.68 -3.04
CA ILE A 169 7.75 2.94 -2.46
C ILE A 169 8.03 2.06 -1.24
N ALA A 170 9.30 1.90 -0.93
CA ALA A 170 9.76 1.34 0.34
C ALA A 170 10.97 2.15 0.84
N PRO A 171 11.17 2.27 2.16
CA PRO A 171 12.40 2.84 2.70
C PRO A 171 13.64 2.13 2.17
N TYR A 172 14.66 2.91 1.81
CA TYR A 172 15.90 2.41 1.23
C TYR A 172 17.09 2.99 1.99
N LYS A 173 17.88 2.11 2.62
CA LYS A 173 19.00 2.49 3.48
C LYS A 173 20.12 1.47 3.37
N ASN A 174 21.36 1.94 3.20
CA ASN A 174 22.54 1.08 3.10
C ASN A 174 22.34 -0.05 2.05
N GLU A 175 21.85 0.34 0.87
CA GLU A 175 21.55 -0.58 -0.24
C GLU A 175 20.48 -1.65 0.06
N SER A 176 19.80 -1.54 1.20
CA SER A 176 18.77 -2.48 1.67
C SER A 176 17.38 -1.86 1.59
N ILE A 177 16.40 -2.67 1.18
CA ILE A 177 14.99 -2.29 1.08
C ILE A 177 14.23 -2.86 2.28
N ILE A 178 13.40 -2.03 2.92
CA ILE A 178 12.56 -2.47 4.05
C ILE A 178 11.15 -2.76 3.54
N PHE A 179 10.90 -4.02 3.16
CA PHE A 179 9.66 -4.44 2.49
C PHE A 179 8.42 -4.42 3.38
N GLU A 180 8.59 -4.50 4.69
CA GLU A 180 7.48 -4.43 5.64
C GLU A 180 6.89 -3.01 5.73
N LEU A 181 7.59 -2.01 5.18
CA LEU A 181 7.17 -0.61 5.19
C LEU A 181 6.73 -0.11 3.80
N LEU A 182 6.29 -1.02 2.93
CA LEU A 182 5.72 -0.69 1.62
C LEU A 182 4.57 0.32 1.75
N HIS A 183 4.58 1.33 0.90
CA HIS A 183 3.55 2.37 0.91
C HIS A 183 3.34 2.94 -0.50
N SER A 184 2.08 3.15 -0.87
CA SER A 184 1.72 3.92 -2.05
C SER A 184 1.67 5.41 -1.74
N ILE A 185 2.25 6.23 -2.61
CA ILE A 185 2.19 7.69 -2.52
C ILE A 185 1.71 8.31 -3.84
N ASP A 186 1.09 9.49 -3.74
CA ASP A 186 0.86 10.34 -4.92
C ASP A 186 2.13 11.12 -5.21
N PHE A 187 2.96 10.60 -6.12
CA PHE A 187 4.24 11.21 -6.44
C PHE A 187 4.10 12.53 -7.19
N GLN A 188 2.97 12.79 -7.86
CA GLN A 188 2.74 14.09 -8.49
C GLN A 188 2.58 15.19 -7.44
N LYS A 189 1.98 14.87 -6.28
CA LYS A 189 1.68 15.84 -5.22
C LYS A 189 2.75 15.92 -4.14
N ARG A 190 3.56 14.87 -3.96
CA ARG A 190 4.69 14.86 -3.03
C ARG A 190 5.90 15.64 -3.59
N GLY A 191 6.58 16.40 -2.74
CA GLY A 191 7.89 16.99 -3.07
C GLY A 191 9.01 15.99 -2.84
N PHE A 192 9.80 15.68 -3.86
CA PHE A 192 10.94 14.76 -3.76
C PHE A 192 12.12 15.21 -4.63
N GLU A 193 13.31 14.72 -4.29
CA GLU A 193 14.55 14.86 -5.07
C GLU A 193 14.93 13.48 -5.60
N LEU A 194 15.35 13.39 -6.87
CA LEU A 194 15.89 12.16 -7.43
C LEU A 194 17.38 12.07 -7.09
N LEU A 195 17.80 10.97 -6.46
CA LEU A 195 19.19 10.79 -6.00
C LEU A 195 19.99 9.87 -6.92
N ASP A 196 19.40 8.75 -7.31
CA ASP A 196 20.07 7.67 -8.05
C ASP A 196 19.01 6.78 -8.71
N ASN A 197 19.43 5.85 -9.57
CA ASN A 197 18.59 4.75 -10.05
C ASN A 197 19.30 3.42 -9.80
N ALA A 198 18.69 2.59 -8.95
CA ALA A 198 19.23 1.31 -8.53
C ALA A 198 18.69 0.13 -9.37
N LYS A 199 17.98 0.38 -10.49
CA LYS A 199 17.34 -0.68 -11.30
C LYS A 199 18.29 -1.80 -11.67
N ASP A 200 19.50 -1.47 -12.11
CA ASP A 200 20.50 -2.46 -12.52
C ASP A 200 21.06 -3.29 -11.36
N ARG A 201 20.81 -2.87 -10.12
CA ARG A 201 21.18 -3.58 -8.88
C ARG A 201 20.02 -4.43 -8.34
N LEU A 202 18.83 -4.34 -8.94
CA LEU A 202 17.65 -5.07 -8.52
C LEU A 202 17.38 -6.26 -9.44
N ASP A 203 17.32 -7.45 -8.86
CA ASP A 203 16.69 -8.60 -9.51
C ASP A 203 15.17 -8.56 -9.25
N ILE A 204 14.38 -8.34 -10.30
CA ILE A 204 12.92 -8.24 -10.21
C ILE A 204 12.26 -9.57 -9.77
N GLY A 205 12.83 -10.71 -10.18
CA GLY A 205 12.32 -12.03 -9.80
C GLY A 205 12.52 -12.28 -8.32
N ASP A 206 13.73 -11.99 -7.83
CA ASP A 206 14.09 -12.05 -6.42
C ASP A 206 13.30 -11.02 -5.57
N LEU A 207 13.06 -9.82 -6.10
CA LEU A 207 12.30 -8.75 -5.44
C LEU A 207 10.89 -9.20 -5.03
N CYS A 208 10.12 -9.78 -5.96
CA CYS A 208 8.79 -10.28 -5.64
C CYS A 208 8.85 -11.44 -4.63
N GLY A 209 9.88 -12.28 -4.70
CA GLY A 209 10.13 -13.34 -3.71
C GLY A 209 10.37 -12.77 -2.30
N LYS A 210 11.25 -11.77 -2.18
CA LYS A 210 11.56 -11.08 -0.93
C LYS A 210 10.35 -10.38 -0.32
N ILE A 211 9.50 -9.74 -1.13
CA ILE A 211 8.26 -9.13 -0.63
C ILE A 211 7.32 -10.21 -0.07
N ARG A 212 7.10 -11.31 -0.78
CA ARG A 212 6.26 -12.41 -0.27
C ARG A 212 6.76 -12.95 1.06
N LEU A 213 8.06 -13.22 1.15
CA LEU A 213 8.71 -13.69 2.38
C LEU A 213 8.52 -12.70 3.53
N SER A 214 8.71 -11.40 3.28
CA SER A 214 8.57 -10.34 4.28
C SER A 214 7.12 -10.18 4.78
N LEU A 215 6.14 -10.47 3.91
CA LEU A 215 4.72 -10.43 4.25
C LEU A 215 4.17 -11.78 4.77
N GLU A 216 5.04 -12.78 4.93
CA GLU A 216 4.69 -14.15 5.35
C GLU A 216 3.64 -14.84 4.44
N ILE A 217 3.78 -14.71 3.11
CA ILE A 217 2.82 -15.21 2.08
C ILE A 217 3.37 -16.38 1.24
#